data_AF-A0A929ARN2-F1
#
_entry.id   AF-A0A929ARN2-F1
#
_cell.length_a   1.000
_cell.length_b   1.000
_cell.length_c   1.000
_cell.angle_alpha   90.00
_cell.angle_beta   90.00
_cell.angle_gamma   90.00
#
_symmetry.space_group_name_H-M   'P 1'
#
loop_
_entity.id
_entity.type
_entity.pdbx_description
1 polymer ?
#
loop_
_entity_poly.entity_id
_entity_poly.type
_entity_poly.pdbx_seq_one_letter_code
_entity_poly.pdbx_strand_id
1 'polypeptide(L)' 'MTRPGYKIIVIGASAGGIAALIQLIQAFPSDLPAAVFIVVHTPAHFPSRLPQILQS' A
#
# COMPACT_ATOMS: atom_id res chain seq x y z
N MET A 1 11.86 28.67 10.08
CA MET A 1 11.19 27.48 10.66
C MET A 1 10.73 26.59 9.52
N THR A 2 11.43 25.49 9.23
CA THR A 2 10.96 24.51 8.25
C THR A 2 9.86 23.67 8.91
N ARG A 3 8.63 23.74 8.38
CA ARG A 3 7.59 22.80 8.77
C ARG A 3 8.09 21.39 8.43
N PRO A 4 7.97 20.40 9.32
CA PRO A 4 8.29 19.03 8.96
C PRO A 4 7.41 18.66 7.74
N GLY A 5 8.05 18.27 6.64
CA GLY A 5 7.32 17.81 5.46
C GLY A 5 6.55 16.53 5.77
N TYR A 6 5.40 16.35 5.13
CA TYR A 6 4.67 15.08 5.20
C TYR A 6 5.45 14.01 4.42
N LYS A 7 5.70 12.86 5.05
CA LYS A 7 6.35 11.72 4.38
C LYS A 7 5.29 10.88 3.67
N ILE A 8 5.61 10.48 2.45
CA ILE A 8 4.77 9.60 1.64
C ILE A 8 5.59 8.42 1.13
N ILE A 9 4.95 7.26 1.05
CA ILE A 9 5.48 6.05 0.40
C ILE A 9 4.50 5.68 -0.70
N VAL A 10 5.00 5.47 -1.92
CA VAL A 10 4.19 5.07 -3.08
C VAL A 10 4.69 3.72 -3.59
N ILE A 11 3.78 2.75 -3.72
CA ILE A 11 4.10 1.39 -4.13
C ILE A 11 3.26 1.03 -5.36
N GLY A 12 3.92 0.56 -6.42
CA GLY A 12 3.28 0.02 -7.62
C GLY A 12 3.44 -1.50 -7.71
N ALA A 13 2.37 -2.22 -8.05
CA ALA A 13 2.38 -3.68 -8.18
C ALA A 13 1.43 -4.20 -9.28
N SER A 14 1.55 -5.49 -9.60
CA SER A 14 0.77 -6.21 -10.61
C SER A 14 0.53 -7.67 -10.19
N ALA A 15 0.33 -8.59 -11.14
CA ALA A 15 -0.12 -9.98 -10.93
C ALA A 15 0.69 -10.83 -9.93
N GLY A 16 1.95 -10.50 -9.64
CA GLY A 16 2.78 -11.17 -8.63
C GLY A 16 3.04 -10.38 -7.35
N GLY A 17 2.62 -9.11 -7.29
CA GLY A 17 2.99 -8.20 -6.22
C GLY A 17 2.11 -8.29 -4.96
N ILE A 18 0.98 -8.99 -5.02
CA ILE A 18 0.02 -9.04 -3.90
C ILE A 18 0.63 -9.70 -2.66
N ALA A 19 1.27 -10.86 -2.82
CA ALA A 19 1.89 -11.55 -1.69
C ALA A 19 3.01 -10.70 -1.05
N ALA A 20 3.79 -10.00 -1.87
CA ALA A 20 4.82 -9.09 -1.41
C ALA A 20 4.23 -7.87 -0.69
N LEU A 21 3.11 -7.32 -1.17
CA LEU A 21 2.41 -6.22 -0.52
C LEU A 21 1.90 -6.62 0.87
N ILE A 22 1.33 -7.82 1.02
CA ILE A 22 0.87 -8.32 2.32
C ILE A 22 2.04 -8.39 3.29
N GLN A 23 3.15 -9.03 2.89
CA GLN A 23 4.34 -9.16 3.72
C GLN A 23 4.93 -7.79 4.10
N LEU A 24 4.97 -6.85 3.17
CA LEU A 24 5.51 -5.51 3.40
C LEU A 24 4.64 -4.71 4.37
N ILE A 25 3.33 -4.74 4.20
CA ILE A 25 2.38 -3.99 5.06
C ILE A 25 2.37 -4.57 6.48
N GLN A 26 2.43 -5.90 6.62
CA GLN A 26 2.53 -6.55 7.93
C GLN A 26 3.85 -6.23 8.66
N ALA A 27 4.91 -5.91 7.92
CA ALA A 27 6.20 -5.50 8.48
C ALA A 27 6.25 -4.01 8.86
N PHE A 28 5.26 -3.19 8.48
CA PHE A 28 5.23 -1.79 8.88
C PHE A 28 4.89 -1.62 10.36
N PRO A 29 5.54 -0.66 11.05
CA PRO A 29 5.13 -0.30 12.38
C PRO A 29 3.73 0.31 12.35
N SER A 30 2.94 0.05 13.40
CA SER A 30 1.55 0.55 13.49
C SER A 30 1.47 2.08 13.56
N ASP A 31 2.56 2.73 13.97
CA ASP A 31 2.70 4.18 14.07
C ASP A 31 3.57 4.77 12.94
N LEU A 32 3.68 4.07 11.80
CA LEU A 32 4.47 4.52 10.65
C LEU A 32 4.24 6.02 10.36
N PRO A 33 5.27 6.88 10.46
CA PRO A 33 5.12 8.32 10.31
C PRO A 33 5.11 8.74 8.84
N ALA A 34 4.34 8.02 8.01
CA ALA A 34 4.19 8.26 6.58
C ALA A 34 2.83 7.75 6.08
N ALA A 35 2.24 8.46 5.11
CA ALA A 35 1.09 7.95 4.36
C ALA A 35 1.55 6.98 3.28
N VAL A 36 0.84 5.86 3.10
CA VAL A 36 1.16 4.83 2.11
C VAL A 36 0.10 4.82 1.01
N PHE A 37 0.54 4.94 -0.24
CA PHE A 37 -0.29 4.87 -1.43
C PHE A 37 0.10 3.64 -2.25
N ILE A 38 -0.89 2.81 -2.61
CA ILE A 38 -0.65 1.56 -3.32
C ILE A 38 -1.46 1.58 -4.61
N VAL A 39 -0.79 1.30 -5.73
CA VAL A 39 -1.41 1.14 -7.05
C VAL A 39 -1.17 -0.28 -7.52
N VAL A 40 -2.25 -1.00 -7.84
CA VAL A 40 -2.18 -2.36 -8.36
C VAL A 40 -2.91 -2.43 -9.69
N HIS A 41 -2.27 -3.03 -10.71
CA HIS A 41 -2.95 -3.33 -11.96
C HIS A 41 -4.08 -4.35 -11.75
N THR A 42 -5.31 -3.96 -12.09
CA THR A 42 -6.50 -4.82 -12.01
C THR A 42 -7.33 -4.70 -13.29
N PRO A 43 -8.11 -5.73 -13.66
CA PRO A 43 -9.06 -5.61 -14.77
C PRO A 43 -10.13 -4.56 -14.46
N ALA A 44 -10.55 -3.79 -15.46
CA ALA A 44 -11.48 -2.66 -15.27
C ALA A 44 -12.91 -3.06 -14.87
N HIS A 45 -13.33 -4.29 -15.20
CA HIS A 45 -14.72 -4.73 -15.02
C HIS A 45 -14.98 -5.46 -13.71
N PHE A 46 -13.96 -5.67 -12.87
CA PHE A 46 -14.11 -6.35 -11.59
C PHE A 46 -13.84 -5.39 -10.44
N PRO A 47 -14.66 -5.40 -9.37
CA PRO A 47 -14.39 -4.61 -8.18
C PRO A 47 -13.07 -5.07 -7.53
N SER A 48 -12.24 -4.11 -7.15
CA SER A 48 -10.99 -4.41 -6.43
C SER A 48 -11.30 -4.93 -5.02
N ARG A 49 -10.62 -6.01 -4.62
CA ARG A 49 -10.63 -6.56 -3.26
C ARG A 49 -9.36 -6.23 -2.48
N LEU A 50 -8.52 -5.34 -3.01
CA LEU A 50 -7.23 -5.01 -2.41
C LEU A 50 -7.33 -4.56 -0.94
N PRO A 51 -8.28 -3.68 -0.55
CA PRO A 51 -8.39 -3.26 0.85
C PRO A 51 -8.63 -4.43 1.82
N GLN A 52 -9.52 -5.36 1.46
CA GLN A 52 -9.82 -6.53 2.28
C GLN A 52 -8.63 -7.48 2.38
N ILE A 53 -7.87 -7.63 1.30
CA ILE A 53 -6.65 -8.45 1.26
C ILE A 53 -5.55 -7.86 2.15
N LEU A 54 -5.46 -6.53 2.27
CA LEU A 54 -4.44 -5.88 3.10
C LEU A 54 -4.84 -5.76 4.59
N GLN A 55 -6.09 -6.06 4.92
CA GLN A 55 -6.63 -6.04 6.29
C GLN A 55 -6.66 -7.44 6.94
N SER A 56 -6.20 -8.48 6.24
CA SER A 56 -6.08 -9.85 6.74
C SER A 56 -4.78 -10.08 7.49
#